data_AF-A0A2V4HKB3-F1
#
_entry.id   AF-A0A2V4HKB3-F1
#
_cell.length_a   1.000
_cell.length_b   1.000
_cell.length_c   1.000
_cell.angle_alpha   90.00
_cell.angle_beta   90.00
_cell.angle_gamma   90.00
#
_symmetry.space_group_name_H-M   'P 1'
#
loop_
_entity.id
_entity.type
_entity.pdbx_description
1 polymer ?
#
loop_
_entity_poly.entity_id
_entity_poly.type
_entity_poly.pdbx_seq_one_letter_code
_entity_poly.pdbx_strand_id
1 'polypeptide(L)'
;GGEEIRLVSISVDPQRDDSRRLAGYARAFQHGPGWSWLTGSPYAISETLKGLGSFSANLSEHPPLILVGDGRSGHWTRYYGFTDPNVLIGEVNRLSARRVHAKSTAIAGQEVQP
;
A
#
# COMPACT_ATOMS: atom_id res chain seq x y z
N GLY A 1 17.95 -1.72 6.10
CA GLY A 1 17.51 -1.75 4.69
C GLY A 1 16.24 -2.55 4.60
N GLY A 2 15.27 -2.14 3.77
CA GLY A 2 14.07 -2.93 3.41
C GLY A 2 12.97 -3.16 4.47
N GLU A 3 13.30 -3.12 5.76
CA GLU A 3 12.45 -3.63 6.85
C GLU A 3 11.12 -2.87 7.09
N GLU A 4 10.93 -1.68 6.53
CA GLU A 4 9.70 -0.87 6.71
C GLU A 4 8.80 -0.79 5.46
N ILE A 5 9.10 -1.50 4.36
CA ILE A 5 8.23 -1.50 3.17
C ILE A 5 7.25 -2.67 3.27
N ARG A 6 5.96 -2.38 3.12
CA ARG A 6 4.88 -3.38 3.10
C ARG A 6 4.10 -3.25 1.81
N LEU A 7 3.96 -4.34 1.08
CA LEU A 7 3.03 -4.42 -0.04
C LEU A 7 1.69 -4.92 0.47
N VAL A 8 0.61 -4.31 0.00
CA VAL A 8 -0.75 -4.72 0.32
C VAL A 8 -1.57 -4.77 -0.95
N SER A 9 -2.13 -5.93 -1.26
CA SER A 9 -3.11 -6.11 -2.33
C SER A 9 -4.47 -6.37 -1.69
N ILE A 10 -5.49 -5.63 -2.13
CA ILE A 10 -6.87 -5.75 -1.61
C ILE A 10 -7.74 -6.24 -2.77
N SER A 11 -8.50 -7.33 -2.55
CA SER A 11 -9.46 -7.77 -3.56
C SER A 11 -10.56 -6.73 -3.76
N VAL A 12 -10.99 -6.55 -5.01
CA VAL A 12 -12.17 -5.74 -5.37
C VAL A 12 -13.47 -6.56 -5.34
N ASP A 13 -13.37 -7.89 -5.30
CA ASP A 13 -14.49 -8.83 -5.36
C ASP A 13 -14.42 -9.87 -4.23
N PRO A 14 -14.80 -9.48 -2.99
CA PRO A 14 -14.74 -10.37 -1.83
C PRO A 14 -15.73 -11.54 -1.88
N GLN A 15 -16.74 -11.49 -2.76
CA GLN A 15 -17.68 -12.59 -2.91
C GLN A 15 -17.05 -13.76 -3.67
N ARG A 16 -16.17 -13.47 -4.63
CA ARG A 16 -15.41 -14.50 -5.36
C ARG A 16 -14.07 -14.79 -4.72
N ASP A 17 -13.38 -13.78 -4.22
CA ASP A 17 -12.05 -13.88 -3.64
C ASP A 17 -12.10 -14.08 -2.13
N ASP A 18 -12.64 -15.22 -1.70
CA ASP A 18 -12.54 -15.63 -0.30
C ASP A 18 -11.08 -15.87 0.13
N SER A 19 -10.86 -16.03 1.43
CA SER A 19 -9.51 -16.17 1.98
C SER A 19 -8.75 -17.38 1.42
N ARG A 20 -9.46 -18.48 1.10
CA ARG A 20 -8.84 -19.70 0.55
C ARG A 20 -8.42 -19.48 -0.89
N ARG A 21 -9.32 -18.92 -1.72
CA ARG A 21 -9.05 -18.64 -3.13
C ARG A 21 -7.94 -17.60 -3.28
N LEU A 22 -8.02 -16.51 -2.52
CA LEU A 22 -7.01 -15.44 -2.55
C LEU A 22 -5.64 -15.95 -2.08
N ALA A 23 -5.58 -16.81 -1.07
CA ALA A 23 -4.32 -17.43 -0.66
C ALA A 23 -3.72 -18.33 -1.75
N GLY A 24 -4.55 -19.03 -2.52
CA GLY A 24 -4.10 -19.80 -3.68
C GLY A 24 -3.50 -18.89 -4.76
N TYR A 25 -4.19 -17.79 -5.09
CA TYR A 25 -3.70 -16.79 -6.03
C TYR A 25 -2.38 -16.15 -5.58
N ALA A 26 -2.30 -15.72 -4.31
CA ALA A 26 -1.13 -15.06 -3.74
C ALA A 26 0.15 -15.89 -3.87
N ARG A 27 0.09 -17.22 -3.76
CA ARG A 27 1.26 -18.11 -3.90
C ARG A 27 1.91 -18.04 -5.27
N ALA A 28 1.15 -17.71 -6.32
CA ALA A 28 1.69 -17.60 -7.67
C ALA A 28 2.46 -16.29 -7.91
N PHE A 29 2.21 -15.24 -7.11
CA PHE A 29 2.71 -13.88 -7.37
C PHE A 29 3.57 -13.31 -6.24
N GLN A 30 3.44 -13.83 -5.03
CA GLN A 30 4.22 -13.36 -3.89
C GLN A 30 5.66 -13.90 -3.96
N HIS A 31 6.61 -12.99 -4.19
CA HIS A 31 8.03 -13.27 -4.15
C HIS A 31 8.67 -12.64 -2.91
N GLY A 32 8.67 -13.38 -1.80
CA GLY A 32 9.31 -12.98 -0.55
C GLY A 32 8.35 -12.52 0.57
N PRO A 33 8.89 -12.17 1.74
CA PRO A 33 8.10 -11.66 2.86
C PRO A 33 7.66 -10.20 2.63
N GLY A 34 6.71 -9.73 3.43
CA GLY A 34 6.31 -8.31 3.45
C GLY A 34 5.13 -7.93 2.56
N TRP A 35 4.56 -8.89 1.81
CA TRP A 35 3.33 -8.71 1.03
C TRP A 35 2.12 -9.32 1.75
N SER A 36 1.10 -8.51 2.00
CA SER A 36 -0.20 -8.94 2.53
C SER A 36 -1.27 -8.91 1.45
N TRP A 37 -2.09 -9.96 1.40
CA TRP A 37 -3.22 -10.07 0.48
C TRP A 37 -4.51 -10.07 1.31
N LEU A 38 -5.38 -9.10 1.07
CA LEU A 38 -6.53 -8.82 1.92
C LEU A 38 -7.85 -9.02 1.16
N THR A 39 -8.78 -9.67 1.86
CA THR A 39 -10.20 -9.78 1.53
C THR A 39 -10.99 -9.68 2.83
N GLY A 40 -12.32 -9.69 2.78
CA GLY A 40 -13.15 -9.53 3.97
C GLY A 40 -14.64 -9.63 3.67
N SER A 41 -15.47 -9.09 4.55
CA SER A 41 -16.90 -8.98 4.26
C SER A 41 -17.14 -8.01 3.09
N PRO A 42 -18.21 -8.21 2.29
CA PRO A 42 -18.56 -7.27 1.22
C PRO A 42 -18.68 -5.82 1.69
N TYR A 43 -19.22 -5.61 2.89
CA TYR A 43 -19.31 -4.28 3.50
C TYR A 43 -17.94 -3.68 3.78
N ALA A 44 -17.05 -4.42 4.45
CA ALA A 44 -15.72 -3.90 4.82
C ALA A 44 -14.88 -3.55 3.58
N ILE A 45 -14.92 -4.39 2.55
CA ILE A 45 -14.20 -4.12 1.29
C ILE A 45 -14.82 -2.94 0.54
N SER A 46 -16.15 -2.86 0.45
CA SER A 46 -16.82 -1.72 -0.20
C SER A 46 -16.44 -0.38 0.46
N GLU A 47 -16.52 -0.30 1.79
CA GLU A 47 -16.15 0.93 2.52
C GLU A 47 -14.66 1.26 2.42
N THR A 48 -13.79 0.24 2.43
CA THR A 48 -12.35 0.41 2.20
C THR A 48 -12.09 1.00 0.81
N LEU A 49 -12.67 0.43 -0.24
CA LEU A 49 -12.48 0.90 -1.61
C LEU A 49 -13.06 2.31 -1.82
N LYS A 50 -14.18 2.65 -1.19
CA LYS A 50 -14.73 4.02 -1.21
C LYS A 50 -13.78 5.01 -0.54
N GLY A 51 -13.26 4.69 0.65
CA GLY A 51 -12.29 5.52 1.35
C GLY A 51 -10.98 5.73 0.57
N LEU A 52 -10.57 4.72 -0.20
CA LEU A 52 -9.42 4.80 -1.10
C LEU A 52 -9.73 5.48 -2.45
N GLY A 53 -11.00 5.72 -2.77
CA GLY A 53 -11.44 6.32 -4.04
C GLY A 53 -11.34 5.37 -5.23
N SER A 54 -11.40 4.06 -5.01
CA SER A 54 -11.25 3.01 -6.03
C SER A 54 -12.51 2.16 -6.23
N PHE A 55 -13.59 2.47 -5.52
CA PHE A 55 -14.84 1.72 -5.60
C PHE A 55 -15.51 1.87 -6.97
N SER A 56 -16.00 0.76 -7.51
CA SER A 56 -16.92 0.73 -8.65
C SER A 56 -18.02 -0.30 -8.40
N ALA A 57 -19.26 0.03 -8.78
CA ALA A 57 -20.38 -0.92 -8.72
C ALA A 57 -20.28 -1.99 -9.81
N ASN A 58 -19.63 -1.69 -10.93
CA ASN A 58 -19.30 -2.65 -11.97
C ASN A 58 -17.85 -3.10 -11.78
N LEU A 59 -17.65 -4.37 -11.40
CA LEU A 59 -16.32 -4.95 -11.22
C LEU A 59 -15.45 -4.89 -12.47
N SER A 60 -16.03 -4.75 -13.66
CA SER A 60 -15.25 -4.60 -14.92
C SER A 60 -14.71 -3.19 -15.12
N GLU A 61 -15.20 -2.21 -14.36
CA GLU A 61 -14.87 -0.78 -14.48
C GLU A 61 -14.02 -0.28 -13.30
N HIS A 62 -13.40 -1.19 -12.53
CA HIS A 62 -12.50 -0.77 -11.46
C HIS A 62 -11.24 -0.11 -12.06
N PRO A 63 -10.81 1.05 -11.53
CA PRO A 63 -9.61 1.69 -12.03
C PRO A 63 -8.37 0.89 -11.59
N PRO A 64 -7.38 0.66 -12.47
CA PRO A 64 -6.06 0.23 -12.03
C PRO A 64 -5.42 1.34 -11.19
N LEU A 65 -5.29 1.10 -9.89
CA LEU A 65 -4.79 2.07 -8.91
C LEU A 65 -3.69 1.46 -8.05
N ILE A 66 -2.58 2.19 -7.89
CA ILE A 66 -1.54 1.93 -6.90
C ILE A 66 -1.41 3.16 -5.98
N LEU A 67 -1.34 2.91 -4.68
CA LEU A 67 -1.10 3.92 -3.65
C LEU A 67 0.30 3.68 -3.07
N VAL A 68 1.15 4.71 -3.10
CA VAL A 68 2.45 4.69 -2.40
C VAL A 68 2.43 5.78 -1.34
N GLY A 69 2.78 5.46 -0.10
CA GLY A 69 2.71 6.44 0.97
C GLY A 69 3.36 6.00 2.28
N ASP A 70 3.44 6.96 3.19
CA ASP A 70 3.90 6.78 4.55
C ASP A 70 2.75 7.09 5.53
N GLY A 71 2.21 6.02 6.13
CA GLY A 71 1.13 6.11 7.13
C GLY A 71 1.47 6.87 8.42
N ARG A 72 2.75 7.05 8.78
CA ARG A 72 3.13 7.90 9.93
C ARG A 72 3.01 9.39 9.60
N SER A 73 3.30 9.76 8.36
CA SER A 73 3.24 11.16 7.91
C SER A 73 1.91 11.56 7.27
N GLY A 74 1.11 10.58 6.84
CA GLY A 74 -0.11 10.80 6.07
C GLY A 74 0.14 11.19 4.60
N HIS A 75 1.38 11.17 4.12
CA HIS A 75 1.68 11.43 2.72
C HIS A 75 1.37 10.21 1.85
N TRP A 76 0.51 10.39 0.86
CA TRP A 76 0.12 9.37 -0.11
C TRP A 76 0.10 9.94 -1.53
N THR A 77 0.57 9.16 -2.49
CA THR A 77 0.52 9.46 -3.92
C THR A 77 -0.26 8.36 -4.63
N ARG A 78 -1.16 8.76 -5.54
CA ARG A 78 -1.97 7.88 -6.37
C ARG A 78 -1.34 7.75 -7.77
N TYR A 79 -1.28 6.53 -8.26
CA TYR A 79 -0.81 6.18 -9.59
C TYR A 79 -1.89 5.40 -10.30
N TYR A 80 -2.25 5.84 -11.51
CA TYR A 80 -3.28 5.21 -12.33
C TYR A 80 -2.66 4.42 -13.46
N GLY A 81 -3.34 3.35 -13.89
CA GLY A 81 -2.89 2.51 -15.00
C GLY A 81 -1.70 1.63 -14.63
N PHE A 82 -0.93 1.25 -15.65
CA PHE A 82 0.25 0.40 -15.52
C PHE A 82 1.50 1.27 -15.40
N THR A 83 1.65 1.93 -14.24
CA THR A 83 2.79 2.81 -13.97
C THR A 83 4.11 2.04 -14.04
N ASP A 84 5.14 2.64 -14.66
CA ASP A 84 6.49 2.08 -14.69
C ASP A 84 6.97 1.80 -13.24
N PRO A 85 7.41 0.56 -12.92
CA PRO A 85 7.87 0.21 -11.57
C PRO A 85 8.95 1.14 -11.02
N ASN A 86 9.81 1.70 -11.89
CA ASN A 86 10.87 2.63 -11.47
C ASN A 86 10.32 3.93 -10.90
N VAL A 87 9.15 4.38 -11.39
CA VAL A 87 8.46 5.56 -10.83
C VAL A 87 7.97 5.28 -9.41
N LEU A 88 7.43 4.09 -9.16
CA LEU A 88 6.97 3.67 -7.84
C LEU A 88 8.15 3.54 -6.86
N ILE A 89 9.24 2.92 -7.30
CA ILE A 89 10.48 2.79 -6.52
C ILE A 89 11.05 4.18 -6.17
N GLY A 90 11.01 5.12 -7.10
CA GLY A 90 11.42 6.50 -6.88
C GLY A 90 10.66 7.15 -5.71
N GLU A 91 9.34 6.99 -5.66
CA GLU A 91 8.52 7.54 -4.57
C GLU A 91 8.79 6.85 -3.23
N VAL A 92 8.92 5.52 -3.22
CA VAL A 92 9.30 4.76 -2.02
C VAL A 92 10.64 5.25 -1.46
N ASN A 93 11.63 5.45 -2.33
CA ASN A 93 12.95 5.96 -1.93
C ASN A 93 12.85 7.39 -1.39
N ARG A 94 12.05 8.26 -2.03
CA ARG A 94 11.82 9.64 -1.57
C ARG A 94 11.21 9.67 -0.18
N LEU A 95 10.20 8.85 0.09
CA LEU A 95 9.55 8.75 1.41
C LEU A 95 10.49 8.17 2.46
N SER A 96 11.27 7.15 2.10
CA SER A 96 12.26 6.53 2.99
C SER A 96 13.33 7.53 3.42
N ALA A 97 13.85 8.32 2.47
CA ALA A 97 14.84 9.35 2.76
C ALA A 97 14.30 10.44 3.70
N ARG A 98 13.04 10.85 3.51
CA ARG A 98 12.35 11.80 4.42
C ARG A 98 12.25 11.27 5.85
N ARG A 99 11.95 9.98 6.02
CA ARG A 99 11.87 9.35 7.35
C ARG A 99 13.23 9.31 8.05
N VAL A 100 14.29 8.97 7.33
CA VAL A 100 15.66 8.99 7.87
C VAL A 100 16.03 10.41 8.31
N HIS A 101 15.79 11.41 7.46
CA HIS A 101 16.06 12.80 7.78
C HIS A 101 15.29 13.27 9.02
N ALA A 102 13.98 13.01 9.11
CA ALA A 102 13.18 13.39 10.26
C ALA A 102 13.67 12.74 11.57
N LYS A 103 14.08 11.47 11.52
CA LYS A 103 14.65 10.76 12.67
C LYS A 103 15.97 11.38 13.11
N SER A 104 16.87 11.69 12.17
CA SER A 104 18.15 12.35 12.47
C SER A 104 17.95 13.72 13.12
N THR A 105 17.03 14.54 12.60
CA THR A 105 16.72 15.86 13.18
C THR A 105 16.13 15.75 14.58
N ALA A 106 15.27 14.76 14.84
CA ALA A 106 14.72 14.53 16.17
C ALA A 106 15.80 14.17 17.20
N ILE A 107 16.75 13.30 16.84
CA ILE A 107 17.87 12.92 17.71
C ILE A 107 18.75 14.14 18.03
N ALA A 108 19.13 14.91 17.01
CA ALA A 108 19.93 16.12 17.21
C ALA A 108 19.23 17.16 18.10
N GLY A 109 17.90 17.30 17.98
CA GLY A 109 17.12 18.22 18.83
C GLY A 109 16.97 17.76 20.29
N GLN A 110 17.13 16.46 20.57
CA GLN A 110 17.14 15.92 21.94
C GLN A 110 18.51 16.05 22.62
N GLU A 111 19.61 16.00 21.87
CA GLU A 111 20.97 16.19 22.42
C GLU A 111 21.27 17.65 22.81
N VAL A 112 20.52 18.61 22.29
CA VAL A 112 20.77 20.06 22.49
C VAL A 112 20.00 20.65 23.68
N GLN A 113 19.13 19.88 24.36
CA GLN A 113 18.40 20.34 25.55
C GLN A 113 19.11 19.88 26.84
N PRO A 114 19.63 20.80 27.68
CA PRO A 114 20.24 20.47 28.98
C PRO A 114 19.22 20.07 30.06
#